data_AF-A0A6A7ZV98-F1
#
_entry.id   AF-A0A6A7ZV98-F1
#
_cell.length_a   1.000
_cell.length_b   1.000
_cell.length_c   1.000
_cell.angle_alpha   90.00
_cell.angle_beta   90.00
_cell.angle_gamma   90.00
#
_symmetry.space_group_name_H-M   'P 1'
#
loop_
_entity.id
_entity.type
_entity.pdbx_description
1 polymer ?
#
loop_
_entity_poly.entity_id
_entity_poly.type
_entity_poly.pdbx_seq_one_letter_code
_entity_poly.pdbx_strand_id
1 'polypeptide(L)'
;MSKHTPGPWKAELSPGRGVLSVVSETTWICGEIQNGTIPAEEAWANARLIAAATDLLDVLSECEAYFDNRADADCDQDGYIPNEEMKLLTLVRDALRKAGAA
;
A
#
# COMPACT_ATOMS: atom_id res chain seq x y z
N MET A 1 0.88 15.06 -10.04
CA MET A 1 0.63 13.80 -9.33
C MET A 1 -0.72 13.90 -8.62
N SER A 2 -1.67 13.03 -8.96
CA SER A 2 -2.92 12.89 -8.21
C SER A 2 -2.58 12.37 -6.83
N LYS A 3 -2.70 13.22 -5.80
CA LYS A 3 -2.47 12.80 -4.41
C LYS A 3 -3.65 11.94 -3.98
N HIS A 4 -3.39 10.75 -3.44
CA HIS A 4 -4.40 9.96 -2.75
C HIS A 4 -4.96 10.78 -1.57
N THR A 5 -6.20 10.48 -1.17
CA THR A 5 -6.77 11.07 0.06
C THR A 5 -5.81 10.77 1.21
N PRO A 6 -5.32 11.77 1.95
CA PRO A 6 -4.41 11.53 3.07
C PRO A 6 -5.03 10.55 4.07
N GLY A 7 -4.20 9.64 4.58
CA GLY A 7 -4.55 8.78 5.71
C GLY A 7 -4.63 9.57 7.02
N PRO A 8 -4.95 8.90 8.14
CA PRO A 8 -5.25 7.46 8.23
C PRO A 8 -6.64 7.13 7.68
N TRP A 9 -6.77 5.98 7.04
CA TRP A 9 -8.06 5.44 6.63
C TRP A 9 -8.57 4.41 7.64
N LYS A 10 -9.88 4.32 7.80
CA LYS A 10 -10.54 3.41 8.76
C LYS A 10 -11.67 2.66 8.08
N ALA A 11 -11.82 1.39 8.42
CA ALA A 11 -12.98 0.59 8.01
C ALA A 11 -14.12 0.80 9.01
N GLU A 12 -15.26 1.28 8.55
CA GLU A 12 -16.40 1.61 9.41
C GLU A 12 -17.74 1.35 8.72
N LEU A 13 -18.77 0.99 9.48
CA LEU A 13 -20.15 0.98 8.99
C LEU A 13 -20.66 2.41 8.94
N SER A 14 -21.08 2.86 7.76
CA SER A 14 -21.67 4.19 7.59
C SER A 14 -22.93 4.36 8.47
N PRO A 15 -22.98 5.37 9.35
CA PRO A 15 -24.07 5.52 10.33
C PRO A 15 -25.46 5.66 9.70
N GLY A 16 -25.56 6.22 8.49
CA GLY A 16 -26.83 6.49 7.81
C GLY A 16 -27.25 5.44 6.77
N ARG A 17 -26.31 4.71 6.17
CA ARG A 17 -26.61 3.75 5.09
C ARG A 17 -26.44 2.30 5.54
N GLY A 18 -25.78 2.05 6.67
CA GLY A 18 -25.51 0.70 7.16
C GLY A 18 -24.58 -0.11 6.24
N VAL A 19 -23.92 0.54 5.29
CA VAL A 19 -22.96 -0.09 4.38
C VAL A 19 -21.54 0.04 4.91
N LEU A 20 -20.73 -0.98 4.65
CA LEU A 20 -19.32 -0.98 5.03
C LEU A 20 -18.51 -0.07 4.10
N SER A 21 -17.80 0.87 4.71
CA SER A 21 -17.05 1.91 4.02
C SER A 21 -15.62 2.01 4.55
N VAL A 22 -14.75 2.55 3.71
CA VAL A 22 -13.45 3.08 4.10
C VAL A 22 -13.60 4.59 4.20
N VAL A 23 -13.22 5.17 5.33
CA VAL A 23 -13.38 6.59 5.66
C VAL A 23 -12.05 7.19 6.07
N SER A 24 -11.92 8.52 6.03
CA SER A 24 -10.79 9.23 6.64
C SER A 24 -11.29 10.29 7.61
N GLU A 25 -10.39 10.90 8.38
CA GLU A 25 -10.76 11.96 9.32
C GLU A 25 -11.29 13.22 8.62
N THR A 26 -10.91 13.41 7.36
CA THR A 26 -11.25 14.59 6.56
C THR A 26 -12.34 14.30 5.52
N THR A 27 -12.77 13.05 5.37
CA THR A 27 -13.67 12.67 4.28
C THR A 27 -14.62 11.56 4.73
N TRP A 28 -15.91 11.83 4.55
CA TRP A 28 -16.99 10.95 4.99
C TRP A 28 -16.90 9.54 4.40
N ILE A 29 -16.67 9.39 3.09
CA ILE A 29 -16.44 8.09 2.42
C ILE A 29 -15.29 8.23 1.43
N CYS A 30 -14.24 7.45 1.61
CA CYS A 30 -13.14 7.23 0.65
C CYS A 30 -13.44 6.06 -0.29
N GLY A 31 -14.23 5.07 0.17
CA GLY A 31 -14.69 3.94 -0.65
C GLY A 31 -15.83 3.18 0.02
N GLU A 32 -16.65 2.50 -0.78
CA GLU A 32 -17.74 1.63 -0.33
C GLU A 32 -17.44 0.20 -0.79
N ILE A 33 -17.51 -0.77 0.12
CA ILE A 33 -17.06 -2.15 -0.14
C ILE A 33 -18.20 -3.02 -0.67
N GLN A 34 -19.44 -2.62 -0.45
CA GLN A 34 -20.61 -3.41 -0.80
C GLN A 34 -21.23 -2.94 -2.13
N ASN A 35 -21.03 -3.72 -3.18
CA ASN A 35 -21.83 -3.64 -4.40
C ASN A 35 -22.50 -5.01 -4.63
N GLY A 36 -23.64 -5.23 -3.97
CA GLY A 36 -24.36 -6.52 -3.96
C GLY A 36 -24.10 -7.38 -2.72
N THR A 37 -24.31 -8.69 -2.84
CA THR A 37 -24.28 -9.64 -1.71
C THR A 37 -22.91 -10.30 -1.57
N ILE A 38 -22.01 -9.70 -0.80
CA ILE A 38 -20.76 -10.31 -0.33
C ILE A 38 -20.89 -10.73 1.14
N PRO A 39 -20.27 -11.85 1.58
CA PRO A 39 -20.24 -12.23 2.98
C PRO A 39 -19.65 -11.11 3.86
N ALA A 40 -20.24 -10.88 5.03
CA ALA A 40 -19.82 -9.79 5.91
C ALA A 40 -18.35 -9.88 6.33
N GLU A 41 -17.85 -11.10 6.59
CA GLU A 41 -16.45 -11.34 6.94
C GLU A 41 -15.49 -10.93 5.82
N GLU A 42 -15.80 -11.29 4.58
CA GLU A 42 -15.01 -10.94 3.40
C GLU A 42 -15.02 -9.42 3.16
N ALA A 43 -16.19 -8.79 3.32
CA ALA A 43 -16.31 -7.34 3.21
C ALA A 43 -15.41 -6.63 4.23
N TRP A 44 -15.41 -7.10 5.50
CA TRP A 44 -14.53 -6.56 6.54
C TRP A 44 -13.06 -6.78 6.27
N ALA A 45 -12.66 -7.95 5.77
CA ALA A 45 -11.27 -8.22 5.39
C ALA A 45 -10.80 -7.26 4.29
N ASN A 46 -11.62 -7.06 3.25
CA ASN A 46 -11.32 -6.14 2.15
C ASN A 46 -11.25 -4.68 2.63
N ALA A 47 -12.19 -4.24 3.48
CA ALA A 47 -12.20 -2.89 4.03
C ALA A 47 -10.93 -2.60 4.85
N ARG A 48 -10.50 -3.56 5.68
CA ARG A 48 -9.28 -3.43 6.49
C ARG A 48 -8.04 -3.36 5.61
N LEU A 49 -7.95 -4.21 4.58
CA LEU A 49 -6.83 -4.21 3.65
C LEU A 49 -6.71 -2.87 2.91
N ILE A 50 -7.83 -2.32 2.43
CA ILE A 50 -7.86 -1.00 1.78
C ILE A 50 -7.51 0.10 2.78
N ALA A 51 -8.06 0.06 3.99
CA ALA A 51 -7.77 1.06 5.03
C ALA A 51 -6.27 1.09 5.42
N ALA A 52 -5.58 -0.06 5.39
CA ALA A 52 -4.15 -0.15 5.66
C ALA A 52 -3.27 0.29 4.48
N ALA A 53 -3.83 0.59 3.30
CA ALA A 53 -3.04 0.84 2.10
C ALA A 53 -2.09 2.05 2.25
N THR A 54 -2.51 3.12 2.92
CA THR A 54 -1.61 4.28 3.14
C THR A 54 -0.40 3.90 3.99
N ASP A 55 -0.62 3.17 5.08
CA ASP A 55 0.44 2.77 6.00
C ASP A 55 1.41 1.79 5.33
N LEU A 56 0.88 0.88 4.50
CA LEU A 56 1.70 -0.05 3.70
C LEU A 56 2.55 0.70 2.67
N LEU A 57 2.02 1.74 2.02
CA LEU A 57 2.77 2.55 1.07
C LEU A 57 3.88 3.35 1.73
N ASP A 58 3.62 3.91 2.92
CA ASP A 58 4.63 4.64 3.69
C ASP A 58 5.77 3.71 4.10
N VAL A 59 5.46 2.53 4.63
CA VAL A 59 6.46 1.51 5.00
C VAL A 59 7.25 1.03 3.78
N LEU A 60 6.60 0.80 2.63
CA LEU A 60 7.29 0.42 1.40
C LEU A 60 8.23 1.53 0.90
N SER A 61 7.84 2.80 1.04
CA SER A 61 8.69 3.94 0.69
C SER A 61 9.92 4.03 1.58
N GLU A 62 9.77 3.76 2.89
CA GLU A 62 10.91 3.64 3.80
C GLU A 62 11.82 2.46 3.47
N CYS A 63 11.24 1.31 3.08
CA CYS A 63 12.00 0.16 2.62
C CYS A 63 12.78 0.47 1.35
N GLU A 64 12.18 1.19 0.40
CA GLU A 64 12.87 1.62 -0.83
C GLU A 64 14.11 2.44 -0.46
N ALA A 65 13.96 3.46 0.38
CA ALA A 65 15.09 4.29 0.82
C ALA A 65 16.15 3.47 1.57
N TYR A 66 15.74 2.52 2.40
CA TYR A 66 16.68 1.66 3.12
C TYR A 66 17.53 0.78 2.19
N PHE A 67 16.88 0.15 1.20
CA PHE A 67 17.56 -0.74 0.24
C PHE A 67 18.35 0.03 -0.81
N ASP A 68 17.87 1.18 -1.28
CA ASP A 68 18.60 2.02 -2.24
C ASP A 68 19.96 2.47 -1.67
N ASN A 69 20.00 2.84 -0.39
CA ASN A 69 21.23 3.18 0.33
C ASN A 69 22.20 2.00 0.52
N ARG A 70 21.79 0.76 0.22
CA ARG A 70 22.55 -0.48 0.40
C ARG A 70 22.62 -1.33 -0.88
N ALA A 71 22.11 -0.81 -1.98
CA ALA A 71 22.10 -1.46 -3.26
C ALA A 71 23.42 -1.14 -3.98
N ASP A 72 24.55 -1.52 -3.39
CA ASP A 72 25.84 -1.52 -4.05
C ASP A 72 26.07 -2.87 -4.74
N ALA A 73 26.41 -2.81 -6.01
CA ALA A 73 26.92 -3.97 -6.70
C ALA A 73 28.44 -4.01 -6.51
N ASP A 74 28.93 -5.12 -5.98
CA ASP A 74 30.36 -5.38 -5.96
C ASP A 74 30.83 -5.66 -7.40
N CYS A 75 31.87 -4.95 -7.82
CA CYS A 75 32.63 -5.29 -9.00
C CYS A 75 33.79 -6.17 -8.55
N ASP A 76 33.63 -7.48 -8.63
CA ASP A 76 34.74 -8.41 -8.41
C ASP A 76 35.46 -8.76 -9.72
N GLN A 77 36.44 -9.65 -9.63
CA GLN A 77 37.27 -10.04 -10.77
C GLN A 77 36.50 -10.82 -11.85
N ASP A 78 35.29 -11.33 -11.53
CA ASP A 78 34.46 -12.19 -12.36
C ASP A 78 33.18 -11.50 -12.89
N GLY A 79 32.88 -10.28 -12.43
CA GLY A 79 31.88 -9.40 -13.03
C GLY A 79 30.97 -8.68 -12.04
N TYR A 80 29.79 -8.32 -12.51
CA TYR A 80 28.77 -7.64 -11.70
C TYR A 80 27.97 -8.65 -10.89
N ILE A 81 28.12 -8.65 -9.56
CA ILE A 81 27.34 -9.51 -8.67
C ILE A 81 26.30 -8.65 -7.94
N PRO A 82 25.00 -8.74 -8.30
CA PRO A 82 23.95 -8.04 -7.58
C PRO A 82 23.79 -8.63 -6.17
N ASN A 83 23.72 -7.75 -5.16
CA ASN A 83 23.44 -8.14 -3.78
C ASN A 83 21.92 -8.39 -3.56
N GLU A 84 21.54 -8.96 -2.41
CA GLU A 84 20.13 -9.25 -2.11
C GLU A 84 19.31 -7.95 -1.95
N GLU A 85 19.92 -6.88 -1.48
CA GLU A 85 19.32 -5.55 -1.32
C GLU A 85 18.87 -4.98 -2.67
N MET A 86 19.64 -5.17 -3.74
CA MET A 86 19.24 -4.79 -5.11
C MET A 86 17.97 -5.52 -5.57
N LYS A 87 17.86 -6.82 -5.25
CA LYS A 87 16.68 -7.63 -5.56
C LYS A 87 15.48 -7.16 -4.76
N LEU A 88 15.63 -6.92 -3.46
CA LEU A 88 14.56 -6.39 -2.61
C LEU A 88 14.12 -4.98 -3.05
N LEU A 89 15.07 -4.11 -3.40
CA LEU A 89 14.79 -2.79 -3.96
C LEU A 89 13.94 -2.87 -5.23
N THR A 90 14.28 -3.81 -6.12
CA THR A 90 13.51 -4.04 -7.36
C THR A 90 12.07 -4.47 -7.04
N LEU A 91 11.89 -5.39 -6.09
CA LEU A 91 10.57 -5.86 -5.67
C LEU A 91 9.73 -4.73 -5.03
N VAL A 92 10.35 -3.90 -4.19
CA VAL A 92 9.69 -2.76 -3.55
C VAL A 92 9.26 -1.72 -4.60
N ARG A 93 10.15 -1.35 -5.52
CA ARG A 93 9.84 -0.42 -6.62
C ARG A 93 8.71 -0.94 -7.50
N ASP A 94 8.70 -2.23 -7.79
CA ASP A 94 7.62 -2.85 -8.56
C ASP A 94 6.28 -2.82 -7.82
N ALA A 95 6.29 -3.04 -6.50
CA ALA A 95 5.09 -2.94 -5.67
C ALA A 95 4.55 -1.49 -5.62
N LEU A 96 5.43 -0.50 -5.39
CA LEU A 96 5.07 0.92 -5.39
C LEU A 96 4.51 1.36 -6.75
N ARG A 97 5.13 0.93 -7.86
CA ARG A 97 4.65 1.21 -9.21
C ARG A 97 3.27 0.62 -9.47
N LYS A 98 3.04 -0.65 -9.08
CA LYS A 98 1.72 -1.30 -9.20
C LYS A 98 0.65 -0.58 -8.39
N ALA A 99 1.02 0.01 -7.26
CA ALA A 99 0.11 0.79 -6.42
C ALA A 99 -0.09 2.24 -6.90
N GLY A 100 0.63 2.69 -7.93
CA GLY A 100 0.54 4.05 -8.46
C GLY A 100 1.25 5.12 -7.62
N ALA A 101 2.16 4.71 -6.74
CA ALA A 101 2.90 5.58 -5.83
C ALA A 101 4.28 6.03 -6.35
N ALA A 102 4.69 5.55 -7.54
CA ALA A 102 5.99 5.81 -8.18
C ALA A 102 5.83 6.42 -9.58
#